data_AF-A0A7L1ZZY4-F1
#
_entry.id   AF-A0A7L1ZZY4-F1
#
_cell.length_a   1.000
_cell.length_b   1.000
_cell.length_c   1.000
_cell.angle_alpha   90.00
_cell.angle_beta   90.00
_cell.angle_gamma   90.00
#
_symmetry.space_group_name_H-M   'P 1'
#
loop_
_entity.id
_entity.type
_entity.pdbx_description
1 polymer ?
#
loop_
_entity_poly.entity_id
_entity_poly.type
_entity_poly.pdbx_seq_one_letter_code
_entity_poly.pdbx_strand_id
1 'polypeptide(L)'
;VPCGKDKFISRNELLLHLKTYNIYYEGQNLQLRHREEEGELIVEGLLNISWGLRRPIRLQMQDDNQRIRPPPSSSSWHSGCNLGAHG
;
A
#
# COMPACT_ATOMS: atom_id res chain seq x y z
N VAL A 1 9.89 -6.17 13.41
CA VAL A 1 9.55 -5.64 12.08
C VAL A 1 9.35 -4.14 12.19
N PRO A 2 10.10 -3.31 11.46
CA PRO A 2 9.93 -1.86 11.49
C PRO A 2 8.57 -1.47 10.91
N CYS A 3 7.84 -0.55 11.56
CA CYS A 3 6.53 -0.07 11.10
C CYS A 3 6.39 1.45 11.15
N GLY A 4 7.52 2.15 11.24
CA GLY A 4 7.61 3.61 11.28
C GLY A 4 8.85 4.06 12.05
N LYS A 5 9.05 5.38 12.14
CA LYS A 5 10.16 5.96 12.90
C LYS A 5 10.09 5.52 14.37
N ASP A 6 11.13 4.84 14.83
CA ASP A 6 11.29 4.30 16.19
C ASP A 6 10.13 3.38 16.64
N LYS A 7 9.41 2.79 15.68
CA LYS A 7 8.27 1.89 15.93
C LYS A 7 8.56 0.51 15.39
N PHE A 8 8.38 -0.48 16.25
CA PHE A 8 8.59 -1.88 15.94
C PHE A 8 7.42 -2.71 16.41
N ILE A 9 7.01 -3.67 15.58
CA ILE A 9 6.08 -4.74 15.95
C ILE A 9 6.87 -6.05 16.06
N SER A 10 6.54 -6.89 17.03
CA SER A 10 7.18 -8.20 17.14
C SER A 10 6.72 -9.11 15.97
N ARG A 11 7.58 -10.03 15.54
CA ARG A 11 7.25 -10.96 14.45
C ARG A 11 5.98 -11.77 14.78
N ASN A 12 5.90 -12.27 16.02
CA ASN A 12 4.77 -13.08 16.48
C ASN A 12 3.46 -12.29 16.46
N GLU A 13 3.50 -11.02 16.88
CA GLU A 13 2.33 -10.15 16.86
C GLU A 13 1.89 -9.87 15.42
N LEU A 14 2.81 -9.57 14.49
CA LEU A 14 2.47 -9.39 13.08
C LEU A 14 1.80 -10.64 12.48
N LEU A 15 2.34 -11.83 12.75
CA LEU A 15 1.77 -13.09 12.27
C LEU A 15 0.38 -13.37 12.88
N LEU A 16 0.15 -13.01 14.14
CA LEU A 16 -1.17 -13.10 14.76
C LEU A 16 -2.20 -12.19 14.08
N HIS A 17 -1.79 -10.96 13.73
CA HIS A 17 -2.64 -10.03 12.98
C HIS A 17 -2.96 -10.57 11.58
N LEU A 18 -1.97 -11.12 10.86
CA LEU A 18 -2.17 -11.75 9.55
C LEU A 18 -3.14 -12.94 9.64
N LYS A 19 -2.99 -13.79 10.64
CA LYS A 19 -3.92 -14.91 10.89
C LYS A 19 -5.34 -14.39 11.10
N THR A 20 -5.50 -13.38 11.97
CA THR A 20 -6.79 -12.78 12.28
C THR A 20 -7.45 -12.17 11.05
N TYR A 21 -6.68 -11.44 10.24
CA TYR A 21 -7.14 -10.88 8.97
C TYR A 21 -7.58 -11.98 7.99
N ASN A 22 -6.81 -13.05 7.86
CA ASN A 22 -7.09 -14.14 6.92
C ASN A 22 -8.34 -14.95 7.28
N ILE A 23 -8.76 -14.98 8.56
CA ILE A 23 -10.03 -15.61 8.97
C ILE A 23 -11.21 -14.92 8.29
N TYR A 24 -11.19 -13.58 8.17
CA TYR A 24 -12.27 -12.84 7.52
C TYR A 24 -12.41 -13.18 6.03
N TYR A 25 -11.29 -13.52 5.38
CA TYR A 25 -11.22 -13.83 3.96
C TYR A 25 -11.02 -15.33 3.67
N GLU A 26 -11.38 -16.21 4.60
CA GLU A 26 -11.21 -17.65 4.42
C GLU A 26 -11.93 -18.14 3.15
N GLY A 27 -11.18 -18.82 2.26
CA GLY A 27 -11.69 -19.28 0.97
C GLY A 27 -11.83 -18.20 -0.11
N GLN A 28 -11.31 -16.98 0.11
CA GLN A 28 -11.38 -15.87 -0.83
C GLN A 28 -9.99 -15.41 -1.31
N ASN A 29 -9.97 -14.59 -2.37
CA ASN A 29 -8.73 -14.12 -3.03
C ASN A 29 -8.01 -12.96 -2.31
N LEU A 30 -8.48 -12.55 -1.13
CA LEU A 30 -7.93 -11.42 -0.36
C LEU A 30 -7.09 -11.85 0.84
N GLN A 31 -6.81 -13.15 1.00
CA GLN A 31 -5.90 -13.63 2.03
C GLN A 31 -4.45 -13.19 1.74
N LEU A 32 -3.73 -12.82 2.79
CA LEU A 32 -2.32 -12.47 2.74
C LEU A 32 -1.49 -13.68 3.17
N ARG A 33 -0.49 -14.03 2.36
CA ARG A 33 0.48 -15.09 2.67
C ARG A 33 1.74 -14.46 3.23
N HIS A 34 2.51 -15.26 3.97
CA HIS A 34 3.84 -14.84 4.41
C HIS A 34 4.86 -15.93 4.13
N ARG A 35 6.09 -15.52 3.83
CA ARG A 35 7.27 -16.40 3.69
C ARG A 35 8.50 -15.71 4.26
N GLU A 36 9.55 -16.49 4.51
CA GLU A 36 10.87 -15.96 4.79
C GLU A 36 11.79 -16.19 3.61
N GLU A 37 12.51 -15.15 3.21
CA GLU A 37 13.45 -15.15 2.09
C GLU A 37 14.64 -14.30 2.52
N GLU A 38 15.85 -14.87 2.48
CA GLU A 38 17.10 -14.18 2.86
C GLU A 38 17.11 -13.54 4.27
N GLY A 39 16.33 -14.10 5.21
CA GLY A 39 16.21 -13.58 6.58
C GLY A 39 15.19 -12.45 6.74
N GLU A 40 14.54 -12.03 5.65
CA GLU A 40 13.48 -11.04 5.64
C GLU A 40 12.09 -11.72 5.62
N LEU A 41 11.14 -11.12 6.34
CA LEU A 41 9.75 -11.54 6.33
C LEU A 41 9.03 -10.87 5.16
N ILE A 42 8.59 -11.66 4.19
CA ILE A 42 7.80 -11.20 3.06
C ILE A 42 6.32 -11.49 3.32
N VAL A 43 5.47 -10.47 3.16
CA VAL A 43 4.01 -10.59 3.16
C VAL A 43 3.51 -10.29 1.75
N GLU A 44 2.69 -11.17 1.19
CA GLU A 44 2.26 -11.11 -0.20
C GLU A 44 0.76 -11.39 -0.35
N GLY A 45 0.10 -10.72 -1.30
CA GLY A 45 -1.33 -10.87 -1.59
C GLY A 45 -2.01 -9.54 -1.88
N LEU A 46 -3.33 -9.57 -2.04
CA LEU A 46 -4.13 -8.38 -2.31
C LEU A 46 -4.64 -7.79 -0.98
N LEU A 47 -4.14 -6.59 -0.63
CA LEU A 47 -4.60 -5.83 0.53
C LEU A 47 -5.52 -4.69 0.06
N ASN A 48 -6.76 -4.69 0.54
CA ASN A 48 -7.66 -3.57 0.30
C ASN A 48 -7.39 -2.45 1.32
N ILE A 49 -7.11 -1.24 0.84
CA ILE A 49 -6.88 -0.07 1.71
C ILE A 49 -7.92 1.01 1.37
N SER A 50 -8.79 1.28 2.33
CA SER A 50 -9.84 2.31 2.22
C SER A 50 -9.42 3.58 2.95
N TRP A 51 -9.17 4.65 2.19
CA TRP A 51 -8.59 5.90 2.72
C TRP A 51 -9.62 6.98 3.09
N GLY A 52 -10.90 6.83 2.72
CA GLY A 52 -11.96 7.78 3.09
C GLY A 52 -11.73 9.22 2.63
N LEU A 53 -11.07 9.42 1.48
CA LEU A 53 -10.61 10.73 1.03
C LEU A 53 -11.74 11.61 0.49
N ARG A 54 -11.66 12.92 0.76
CA ARG A 54 -12.54 13.95 0.18
C ARG A 54 -11.87 14.82 -0.89
N ARG A 55 -10.55 14.74 -1.01
CA ARG A 55 -9.72 15.50 -1.95
C ARG A 55 -8.68 14.58 -2.58
N PRO A 56 -8.18 14.88 -3.79
CA PRO A 56 -7.12 14.09 -4.41
C PRO A 56 -5.87 14.02 -3.53
N ILE A 57 -5.27 12.84 -3.44
CA ILE A 57 -3.97 12.61 -2.78
C ILE A 57 -3.00 11.98 -3.75
N ARG A 58 -1.72 11.95 -3.37
CA ARG A 58 -0.67 11.22 -4.08
C ARG A 58 -0.03 10.25 -3.12
N LEU A 59 0.03 8.98 -3.52
CA LEU A 59 0.69 7.93 -2.75
C LEU A 59 2.20 8.01 -3.00
N GLN A 60 2.98 7.85 -1.93
CA GLN A 60 4.44 7.73 -1.98
C GLN A 60 4.84 6.48 -1.20
N MET A 61 5.81 5.72 -1.73
CA MET A 61 6.29 4.50 -1.09
C MET A 61 7.20 4.79 0.11
N GLN A 62 7.80 5.98 0.19
CA GLN A 62 8.70 6.40 1.24
C GLN A 62 8.18 7.68 1.90
N ASP A 63 8.40 7.81 3.21
CA ASP A 63 7.97 8.95 4.02
C ASP A 63 9.00 10.08 4.01
N ASP A 64 9.61 10.34 2.85
CA ASP A 64 10.72 11.30 2.73
C ASP A 64 10.29 12.74 3.06
N ASN A 65 9.02 12.96 3.40
CA ASN A 65 8.36 14.24 3.66
C ASN A 65 8.63 15.29 2.57
N GLN A 66 9.14 14.86 1.42
CA GLN A 66 9.37 15.70 0.27
C GLN A 66 8.00 16.01 -0.32
N ARG A 67 7.52 17.21 -0.03
CA ARG A 67 6.31 17.72 -0.63
C ARG A 67 6.54 17.85 -2.12
N ILE A 68 5.99 16.92 -2.88
CA ILE A 68 6.03 17.03 -4.33
C ILE A 68 5.22 18.28 -4.69
N ARG A 69 5.92 19.29 -5.21
CA ARG A 69 5.31 20.56 -5.57
C ARG A 69 4.43 20.32 -6.80
N PRO A 70 3.15 20.72 -6.79
CA PRO A 70 2.39 20.76 -8.02
C PRO A 70 3.13 21.59 -9.05
N PRO A 71 3.17 21.17 -10.33
CA PRO A 71 3.69 22.04 -11.36
C PRO A 71 2.90 23.35 -11.33
N PRO A 72 3.52 24.48 -11.67
CA PRO A 72 2.93 25.80 -11.50
C PRO A 72 1.60 26.00 -12.26
N SER A 73 1.27 25.13 -13.22
CA SER A 73 -0.03 25.10 -13.88
C SER A 73 -0.88 23.92 -13.40
N SER A 74 -2.12 24.23 -13.00
CA SER A 74 -3.15 23.25 -12.60
C SER A 74 -3.49 22.21 -13.67
N SER A 75 -3.14 22.46 -14.94
CA SER A 75 -3.39 21.56 -16.07
C SER A 75 -2.40 20.38 -16.18
N SER A 76 -1.25 20.46 -15.52
CA SER A 76 -0.18 19.46 -15.61
C SER A 76 -0.52 18.10 -14.97
N TRP A 77 -1.48 18.06 -14.06
CA TRP A 77 -1.91 16.83 -13.39
C TRP A 77 -2.95 16.02 -14.18
N HIS A 78 -3.49 16.56 -15.27
CA HIS A 78 -4.51 15.89 -16.11
C HIS A 78 -3.92 15.01 -17.22
N SER A 79 -2.59 14.94 -17.34
CA SER A 79 -1.93 14.16 -18.41
C SER A 79 -1.77 12.70 -18.01
N GLY A 80 -2.85 11.90 -18.09
CA GLY A 80 -2.75 10.48 -17.77
C GLY A 80 -4.00 9.68 -18.10
N CYS A 81 -4.28 9.54 -19.40
CA CYS A 81 -4.97 8.43 -20.09
C CYS A 81 -5.68 8.95 -21.34
N ASN A 82 -4.95 9.18 -22.43
CA ASN A 82 -5.53 9.12 -23.77
C ASN A 82 -5.41 7.66 -24.22
N LEU A 83 -6.42 6.84 -23.91
CA LEU A 83 -6.66 5.63 -24.69
C LEU A 83 -7.04 6.11 -26.09
N GLY A 84 -6.10 6.01 -27.03
CA GLY A 84 -6.32 6.40 -28.42
C GLY A 84 -7.56 5.70 -28.94
N ALA A 85 -8.59 6.48 -29.24
CA ALA A 85 -9.65 6.03 -30.13
C ALA A 85 -9.04 5.95 -31.53
N HIS A 86 -8.63 4.75 -31.92
CA HIS A 86 -8.43 4.44 -33.33
C HIS A 86 -9.79 4.52 -34.02
N GLY A 87 -9.90 5.45 -34.97
CA GLY A 87 -10.88 5.47 -36.05
C GLY A 87 -10.14 5.41 -37.37
#